data_AF-A0A6M0SKD4-F1
#
_entry.id   AF-A0A6M0SKD4-F1
#
_cell.length_a   1.000
_cell.length_b   1.000
_cell.length_c   1.000
_cell.angle_alpha   90.00
_cell.angle_beta   90.00
_cell.angle_gamma   90.00
#
_symmetry.space_group_name_H-M   'P 1'
#
loop_
_entity.id
_entity.type
_entity.pdbx_description
1 polymer ?
#
loop_
_entity_poly.entity_id
_entity_poly.type
_entity_poly.pdbx_seq_one_letter_code
_entity_poly.pdbx_strand_id
1 'polypeptide(L)' 'MVKLNNKERISEFASFCIENFKIKHSMSGKDVANLFKASGVLEFIINGYDMLHTQGKEYILEEIEIFLRNRGYEL' A
#
# COMPACT_ATOMS: atom_id res chain seq x y z
N MET A 1 -18.81 -10.00 -14.86
CA MET A 1 -17.69 -9.24 -14.24
C MET A 1 -18.14 -7.81 -14.04
N VAL A 2 -18.08 -7.31 -12.80
CA VAL A 2 -18.30 -5.88 -12.53
C VAL A 2 -17.13 -5.12 -13.16
N LYS A 3 -17.41 -4.15 -14.04
CA LYS A 3 -16.37 -3.26 -14.58
C LYS A 3 -16.07 -2.19 -13.55
N LEU A 4 -14.94 -2.33 -12.85
CA LEU A 4 -14.45 -1.29 -11.96
C LEU A 4 -13.94 -0.09 -12.75
N ASN A 5 -14.34 1.09 -12.33
CA ASN A 5 -13.74 2.34 -12.79
C ASN A 5 -12.36 2.54 -12.17
N ASN A 6 -11.58 3.49 -12.68
CA ASN A 6 -10.19 3.70 -12.22
C ASN A 6 -10.09 3.99 -10.71
N LYS A 7 -11.02 4.76 -10.15
CA LYS A 7 -11.04 5.07 -8.72
C LYS A 7 -11.28 3.83 -7.86
N GLU A 8 -12.18 2.94 -8.31
CA GLU A 8 -12.45 1.69 -7.62
C GLU A 8 -11.25 0.75 -7.67
N ARG A 9 -10.55 0.66 -8.81
CA ARG A 9 -9.32 -0.14 -8.94
C ARG A 9 -8.18 0.36 -8.06
N ILE A 10 -8.00 1.69 -7.98
CA ILE A 10 -7.01 2.30 -7.08
C ILE A 10 -7.38 2.00 -5.63
N SER A 11 -8.66 2.07 -5.27
CA SER A 11 -9.13 1.77 -3.91
C SER A 11 -8.94 0.29 -3.54
N GLU A 12 -9.19 -0.61 -4.49
CA GLU A 12 -8.92 -2.05 -4.35
C GLU A 12 -7.43 -2.29 -4.17
N PHE A 13 -6.57 -1.64 -4.96
CA PHE A 13 -5.12 -1.73 -4.84
C PHE A 13 -4.59 -1.19 -3.51
N ALA A 14 -5.14 -0.07 -3.02
CA ALA A 14 -4.80 0.45 -1.70
C ALA A 14 -5.21 -0.53 -0.59
N SER A 15 -6.39 -1.14 -0.71
CA SER A 15 -6.86 -2.17 0.23
C SER A 15 -5.96 -3.41 0.20
N PHE A 16 -5.53 -3.83 -0.99
CA PHE A 16 -4.56 -4.91 -1.18
C PHE A 16 -3.23 -4.61 -0.49
N CYS A 17 -2.68 -3.39 -0.63
CA CYS A 17 -1.42 -3.02 0.01
C CYS A 17 -1.56 -3.04 1.54
N ILE A 18 -2.64 -2.48 2.09
CA ILE A 18 -2.90 -2.45 3.53
C ILE A 18 -3.00 -3.87 4.10
N GLU A 19 -3.78 -4.74 3.45
CA GLU A 19 -4.03 -6.10 3.95
C GLU A 19 -2.77 -6.98 3.91
N ASN A 20 -1.97 -6.88 2.84
CA ASN A 20 -0.74 -7.65 2.75
C ASN A 20 0.35 -7.14 3.70
N PHE A 21 0.45 -5.81 3.88
CA PHE A 21 1.37 -5.23 4.85
C PHE A 21 0.98 -5.61 6.28
N LYS A 22 -0.32 -5.60 6.59
CA LYS A 22 -0.88 -6.08 7.86
C LYS A 22 -0.43 -7.50 8.17
N ILE A 23 -0.58 -8.42 7.22
CA ILE A 23 -0.18 -9.83 7.38
C ILE A 23 1.34 -9.93 7.59
N LYS A 24 2.14 -9.22 6.79
CA LYS A 24 3.60 -9.27 6.86
C LYS A 24 4.16 -8.79 8.21
N HIS A 25 3.61 -7.70 8.75
CA HIS A 25 4.08 -7.06 9.99
C HIS A 25 3.27 -7.43 11.23
N SER A 26 2.31 -8.36 11.13
CA SER A 26 1.43 -8.76 12.24
C SER A 26 0.72 -7.57 12.91
N MET A 27 0.33 -6.57 12.12
CA MET A 27 -0.36 -5.36 12.59
C MET A 27 -1.88 -5.50 12.48
N SER A 28 -2.65 -4.53 12.98
CA SER A 28 -4.08 -4.42 12.62
C SER A 28 -4.25 -3.62 11.32
N GLY A 29 -5.31 -3.88 10.56
CA GLY A 29 -5.59 -3.12 9.33
C GLY A 29 -5.80 -1.62 9.61
N LYS A 30 -6.34 -1.28 10.79
CA LYS A 30 -6.50 0.09 11.25
C LYS A 30 -5.14 0.77 11.47
N ASP A 31 -4.20 0.07 12.12
CA ASP A 31 -2.87 0.63 12.40
C ASP A 31 -2.07 0.83 11.12
N VAL A 32 -2.15 -0.12 10.18
CA VAL A 32 -1.52 0.03 8.85
C VAL A 32 -2.15 1.17 8.07
N ALA A 33 -3.48 1.31 8.04
CA ALA A 33 -4.13 2.42 7.36
C ALA A 33 -3.73 3.79 7.96
N ASN A 34 -3.64 3.88 9.29
CA ASN A 34 -3.16 5.07 9.99
C ASN A 34 -1.68 5.36 9.68
N LEU A 35 -0.82 4.34 9.70
CA LEU A 35 0.59 4.45 9.33
C LEU A 35 0.74 4.93 7.89
N PHE A 36 0.02 4.32 6.95
CA PHE A 36 0.10 4.67 5.53
C PHE A 36 -0.33 6.11 5.28
N LYS A 37 -1.39 6.56 5.96
CA LYS A 37 -1.85 7.94 5.91
C LYS A 37 -0.85 8.92 6.52
N ALA A 38 -0.30 8.60 7.70
CA ALA A 38 0.62 9.50 8.41
C ALA A 38 1.99 9.62 7.72
N SER A 39 2.46 8.55 7.08
CA SER A 39 3.75 8.48 6.41
C SER A 39 3.73 8.99 4.96
N GLY A 40 2.55 9.13 4.36
CA GLY A 40 2.39 9.46 2.94
C GLY A 40 2.47 8.26 1.99
N VAL A 41 2.48 7.02 2.51
CA VAL A 41 2.42 5.80 1.68
C VAL A 41 1.13 5.75 0.87
N LEU A 42 0.02 6.25 1.41
CA LEU A 42 -1.26 6.23 0.70
C LEU A 42 -1.19 7.06 -0.59
N GLU A 43 -0.60 8.26 -0.54
CA GLU A 43 -0.35 9.09 -1.71
C GLU A 43 0.66 8.44 -2.65
N PHE A 44 1.71 7.80 -2.12
CA PHE A 44 2.70 7.08 -2.92
C PHE A 44 2.05 5.96 -3.75
N ILE A 45 1.21 5.12 -3.16
CA ILE A 45 0.57 4.01 -3.88
C ILE A 45 -0.52 4.48 -4.84
N ILE A 46 -1.23 5.57 -4.53
CA ILE A 46 -2.26 6.16 -5.42
C ILE A 46 -1.58 6.77 -6.64
N ASN A 47 -0.54 7.57 -6.45
CA ASN A 47 0.18 8.23 -7.54
C ASN A 47 1.03 7.24 -8.35
N GLY A 48 1.53 6.19 -7.69
CA GLY A 48 2.32 5.11 -8.30
C GLY A 48 1.48 3.98 -8.89
N TYR A 49 0.14 4.08 -8.90
CA TYR A 49 -0.75 2.97 -9.26
C TYR A 49 -0.36 2.32 -10.58
N ASP A 50 -0.24 3.09 -11.67
CA ASP A 50 0.02 2.57 -13.01
C ASP A 50 1.28 1.70 -13.12
N MET A 51 2.31 1.98 -12.31
CA MET A 51 3.54 1.20 -12.25
C MET A 51 3.45 0.05 -11.25
N LEU A 52 2.95 0.31 -10.04
CA LEU A 52 3.00 -0.64 -8.93
C LEU A 52 2.00 -1.78 -9.09
N HIS A 53 0.82 -1.53 -9.67
CA HIS A 53 -0.24 -2.55 -9.78
C HIS A 53 0.09 -3.69 -10.75
N THR A 54 1.13 -3.55 -11.58
CA THR A 54 1.63 -4.60 -12.47
C THR A 54 2.74 -5.45 -11.85
N GLN A 55 3.19 -5.12 -10.64
CA GLN A 55 4.30 -5.78 -9.97
C GLN A 55 3.82 -6.92 -9.06
N GLY A 56 4.76 -7.78 -8.67
CA GLY A 56 4.51 -8.83 -7.67
C GLY A 56 4.26 -8.24 -6.28
N LYS A 57 3.46 -8.95 -5.48
CA LYS A 57 3.13 -8.58 -4.09
C LYS A 57 4.38 -8.29 -3.26
N GLU A 58 5.38 -9.17 -3.29
CA GLU A 58 6.61 -9.04 -2.50
C GLU A 58 7.37 -7.75 -2.83
N TYR A 59 7.48 -7.41 -4.13
CA TYR A 59 8.10 -6.17 -4.60
C TYR A 59 7.35 -4.93 -4.11
N ILE A 60 6.02 -4.93 -4.23
CA ILE A 60 5.19 -3.81 -3.76
C ILE A 60 5.39 -3.55 -2.26
N LEU A 61 5.44 -4.62 -1.45
CA LEU A 61 5.68 -4.50 -0.02
C LEU A 61 7.09 -3.96 0.27
N GLU A 62 8.11 -4.43 -0.44
CA GLU A 62 9.48 -3.92 -0.30
C GLU A 62 9.58 -2.43 -0.63
N GLU A 63 8.95 -1.96 -1.70
CA GLU A 63 8.90 -0.53 -2.04
C GLU A 63 8.24 0.32 -0.95
N ILE A 64 7.13 -0.18 -0.36
CA ILE A 64 6.48 0.48 0.78
C ILE A 64 7.41 0.52 2.00
N GLU A 65 8.12 -0.57 2.29
CA GLU A 65 9.08 -0.61 3.40
C GLU A 65 10.24 0.36 3.18
N ILE A 66 10.82 0.40 1.98
CA ILE A 66 11.87 1.36 1.61
C ILE A 66 11.36 2.79 1.78
N PHE A 67 10.15 3.08 1.30
CA PHE A 67 9.53 4.39 1.44
C PHE A 67 9.38 4.82 2.91
N LEU A 68 8.99 3.88 3.78
CA LEU A 68 8.83 4.10 5.22
C LEU A 68 10.18 4.29 5.92
N ARG A 69 11.17 3.43 5.64
CA ARG A 69 12.52 3.52 6.21
C ARG A 69 13.21 4.84 5.82
N ASN A 70 13.05 5.29 4.57
CA ASN A 70 13.56 6.58 4.10
C ASN A 70 12.93 7.79 4.84
N ARG A 71 11.83 7.58 5.58
CA ARG A 71 11.15 8.57 6.41
C ARG A 71 11.33 8.35 7.91
N GLY A 72 12.19 7.42 8.31
CA GLY A 72 12.53 7.15 9.70
C GLY A 72 11.51 6.27 10.45
N TYR A 73 10.68 5.52 9.74
CA TYR A 73 9.79 4.53 10.37
C TYR A 73 10.52 3.18 10.57
N GLU A 74 10.31 2.59 11.74
CA GLU A 74 10.72 1.21 12.07
C GLU A 74 9.52 0.27 11.87
N LEU A 75 9.78 -0.93 11.34
CA LEU A 75 8.77 -1.87 10.83
C LEU A 75 8.86 -3.25 11.48
#